data_AF-A0A960DYK6-F1
#
_entry.id   AF-A0A960DYK6-F1
#
_cell.length_a   1.000
_cell.length_b   1.000
_cell.length_c   1.000
_cell.angle_alpha   90.00
_cell.angle_beta   90.00
_cell.angle_gamma   90.00
#
_symmetry.space_group_name_H-M   'P 1'
#
loop_
_entity.id
_entity.type
_entity.pdbx_description
1 polymer ?
#
loop_
_entity_poly.entity_id
_entity_poly.type
_entity_poly.pdbx_seq_one_letter_code
_entity_poly.pdbx_strand_id
1 'polypeptide(L)'
;LPLAMSDVVARLRELGLLCGTVTAGHAFGGDLEALNVPAALALARHRLDAEAIVVAMGPGIAGTGTRLGFTGLEVAPVADAAAWLGATPIVCLRCSEADPRPRHQGISHHSLTTLDAVRSTVSVALPPGIDPADHRHRWHRIEPGDPVELLGGAGLRVTTMGRGPDEDPLYFAAAAAAGHLAAAHLDGTVPEPLAEGG
;
A
#
# COMPACT_ATOMS: atom_id res chain seq x y z
N LEU A 1 0.14 -12.83 -12.25
CA LEU A 1 -1.05 -12.37 -13.00
C LEU A 1 -0.70 -11.29 -14.02
N PRO A 2 -1.45 -11.18 -15.13
CA PRO A 2 -1.19 -10.18 -16.18
C PRO A 2 -1.42 -8.75 -15.69
N LEU A 3 -0.40 -7.91 -15.78
CA LEU A 3 -0.52 -6.47 -15.51
C LEU A 3 -1.55 -5.82 -16.46
N ALA A 4 -1.67 -6.35 -17.68
CA ALA A 4 -2.60 -5.88 -18.71
C ALA A 4 -4.09 -5.94 -18.29
N MET A 5 -4.44 -6.65 -17.21
CA MET A 5 -5.82 -6.64 -16.68
C MET A 5 -6.09 -5.49 -15.70
N SER A 6 -5.12 -4.63 -15.42
CA SER A 6 -5.28 -3.51 -14.48
C SER A 6 -5.65 -2.22 -15.22
N ASP A 7 -6.95 -1.88 -15.20
CA ASP A 7 -7.45 -0.61 -15.73
C ASP A 7 -6.80 0.61 -15.04
N VAL A 8 -6.49 0.48 -13.75
CA VAL A 8 -5.82 1.54 -12.98
C VAL A 8 -4.40 1.77 -13.51
N VAL A 9 -3.62 0.71 -13.72
CA VAL A 9 -2.24 0.85 -14.24
C VAL A 9 -2.27 1.39 -15.67
N ALA A 10 -3.19 0.89 -16.52
CA ALA A 10 -3.36 1.42 -17.87
C ALA A 10 -3.64 2.93 -17.84
N ARG A 11 -4.58 3.36 -16.97
CA ARG A 11 -4.94 4.77 -16.84
C ARG A 11 -3.82 5.64 -16.29
N LEU A 12 -3.09 5.17 -15.28
CA LEU A 12 -1.94 5.90 -14.73
C LEU A 12 -0.82 6.09 -15.77
N ARG A 13 -0.61 5.09 -16.65
CA ARG A 13 0.34 5.19 -17.77
C ARG A 13 -0.12 6.21 -18.82
N GLU A 14 -1.39 6.18 -19.22
CA GLU A 14 -1.97 7.15 -20.16
C GLU A 14 -1.83 8.60 -19.65
N LEU A 15 -1.94 8.80 -18.33
CA LEU A 15 -1.80 10.09 -17.68
C LEU A 15 -0.33 10.51 -17.43
N GLY A 16 0.64 9.64 -17.75
CA GLY A 16 2.06 9.92 -17.50
C GLY A 16 2.43 9.97 -16.01
N LEU A 17 1.63 9.34 -15.14
CA LEU A 17 1.84 9.34 -13.68
C LEU A 17 2.79 8.22 -13.20
N LEU A 18 3.29 7.38 -14.11
CA LEU A 18 4.23 6.30 -13.81
C LEU A 18 5.48 6.46 -14.69
N CYS A 19 6.66 6.33 -14.10
CA CYS A 19 7.91 6.26 -14.87
C CYS A 19 8.10 4.88 -15.53
N GLY A 20 7.42 3.85 -15.04
CA GLY A 20 7.37 2.52 -15.65
C GLY A 20 6.76 1.48 -14.73
N THR A 21 6.66 0.24 -15.19
CA THR A 21 6.12 -0.88 -14.43
C THR A 21 7.07 -2.07 -14.42
N VAL A 22 7.14 -2.78 -13.29
CA VAL A 22 7.94 -4.00 -13.15
C VAL A 22 7.04 -5.12 -12.63
N THR A 23 6.97 -6.23 -13.34
CA THR A 23 6.28 -7.44 -12.88
C THR A 23 7.28 -8.40 -12.23
N ALA A 24 6.81 -9.13 -11.20
CA ALA A 24 7.64 -10.02 -10.40
C ALA A 24 7.03 -11.43 -10.28
N GLY A 25 7.89 -12.45 -10.27
CA GLY A 25 7.50 -13.83 -10.02
C GLY A 25 6.68 -14.42 -11.16
N HIS A 26 5.39 -14.65 -10.93
CA HIS A 26 4.45 -15.15 -11.95
C HIS A 26 3.50 -14.06 -12.46
N ALA A 27 3.75 -12.80 -12.09
CA ALA A 27 3.20 -11.66 -12.83
C ALA A 27 3.96 -11.46 -14.14
N PHE A 28 3.28 -10.90 -15.14
CA PHE A 28 3.84 -10.63 -16.46
C PHE A 28 3.12 -9.45 -17.13
N GLY A 29 3.76 -8.86 -18.12
CA GLY A 29 3.26 -7.72 -18.89
C GLY A 29 3.69 -6.36 -18.36
N GLY A 30 4.71 -6.29 -17.51
CA GLY A 30 5.38 -5.04 -17.12
C GLY A 30 6.32 -4.52 -18.22
N ASP A 31 6.80 -3.28 -18.07
CA ASP A 31 7.88 -2.75 -18.93
C ASP A 31 9.18 -3.54 -18.70
N LEU A 32 9.40 -3.95 -17.45
CA LEU A 32 10.46 -4.86 -17.04
C LEU A 32 9.88 -6.09 -16.33
N GLU A 33 10.59 -7.20 -16.44
CA GLU A 33 10.20 -8.49 -15.85
C GLU A 33 11.29 -8.96 -14.88
N ALA A 34 10.89 -9.39 -13.69
CA ALA A 34 11.79 -9.91 -12.66
C ALA A 34 11.32 -11.26 -12.12
N LEU A 35 12.28 -12.14 -11.82
CA LEU A 35 11.98 -13.47 -11.27
C LEU A 35 11.43 -13.43 -9.85
N ASN A 36 11.67 -12.35 -9.10
CA ASN A 36 11.21 -12.17 -7.72
C ASN A 36 11.13 -10.69 -7.33
N VAL A 37 10.49 -10.41 -6.19
CA VAL A 37 10.27 -9.04 -5.69
C VAL A 37 11.57 -8.27 -5.44
N PRO A 38 12.61 -8.81 -4.76
CA PRO A 38 13.85 -8.06 -4.56
C PRO A 38 14.48 -7.59 -5.88
N ALA A 39 14.52 -8.46 -6.89
CA ALA A 39 15.00 -8.09 -8.22
C ALA A 39 14.13 -7.02 -8.87
N ALA A 40 12.80 -7.09 -8.71
CA ALA A 40 11.89 -6.08 -9.24
C ALA A 40 12.10 -4.71 -8.59
N LEU A 41 12.30 -4.65 -7.27
CA LEU A 41 12.62 -3.41 -6.55
C LEU A 41 13.93 -2.80 -7.04
N ALA A 42 14.97 -3.62 -7.21
CA ALA A 42 16.25 -3.18 -7.76
C ALA A 42 16.12 -2.66 -9.20
N LEU A 43 15.34 -3.34 -10.05
CA LEU A 43 15.08 -2.87 -11.42
C LEU A 43 14.33 -1.54 -11.43
N ALA A 44 13.28 -1.40 -10.62
CA ALA A 44 12.54 -0.14 -10.53
C ALA A 44 13.47 1.02 -10.12
N ARG A 45 14.33 0.82 -9.12
CA ARG A 45 15.27 1.86 -8.69
C ARG A 45 16.37 2.16 -9.73
N HIS A 46 16.99 1.15 -10.31
CA HIS A 46 18.23 1.31 -11.08
C HIS A 46 18.06 1.36 -12.59
N ARG A 47 16.89 0.97 -13.12
CA ARG A 47 16.58 1.00 -14.56
C ARG A 47 15.47 1.97 -14.93
N LEU A 48 14.56 2.26 -14.00
CA LEU A 48 13.47 3.22 -14.19
C LEU A 48 13.66 4.49 -13.36
N ASP A 49 14.78 4.60 -12.64
CA ASP A 49 15.12 5.72 -11.75
C ASP A 49 14.01 6.06 -10.75
N ALA A 50 13.24 5.06 -10.32
CA ALA A 50 12.10 5.29 -9.44
C ALA A 50 12.56 5.81 -8.07
N GLU A 51 11.90 6.87 -7.60
CA GLU A 51 12.09 7.47 -6.27
C GLU A 51 11.09 6.90 -5.25
N ALA A 52 9.89 6.55 -5.72
CA ALA A 52 8.89 5.81 -4.96
C ALA A 52 8.39 4.60 -5.78
N ILE A 53 8.13 3.49 -5.09
CA ILE A 53 7.69 2.23 -5.72
C ILE A 53 6.43 1.76 -4.99
N VAL A 54 5.31 1.68 -5.72
CA VAL A 54 4.08 1.07 -5.21
C VAL A 54 4.09 -0.41 -5.58
N VAL A 55 4.13 -1.28 -4.58
CA VAL A 55 4.05 -2.74 -4.77
C VAL A 55 2.63 -3.19 -4.44
N ALA A 56 2.00 -3.86 -5.40
CA ALA A 56 0.66 -4.41 -5.24
C ALA A 56 0.56 -5.80 -5.84
N MET A 57 -0.27 -6.64 -5.23
CA MET A 57 -0.61 -7.95 -5.74
C MET A 57 -1.53 -7.84 -6.96
N GLY A 58 -1.38 -8.78 -7.90
CA GLY A 58 -2.33 -8.91 -9.01
C GLY A 58 -3.73 -9.32 -8.54
N PRO A 59 -4.73 -9.33 -9.45
CA PRO A 59 -6.11 -9.67 -9.10
C PRO A 59 -6.26 -11.13 -8.61
N GLY A 60 -7.37 -11.45 -7.95
CA GLY A 60 -7.63 -12.80 -7.46
C GLY A 60 -7.09 -13.07 -6.05
N ILE A 61 -7.22 -12.07 -5.16
CA ILE A 61 -6.89 -12.22 -3.74
C ILE A 61 -7.72 -13.37 -3.16
N ALA A 62 -7.04 -14.37 -2.60
CA ALA A 62 -7.66 -15.57 -2.06
C ALA A 62 -7.47 -15.67 -0.56
N GLY A 63 -8.42 -16.32 0.11
CA GLY A 63 -8.39 -16.59 1.54
C GLY A 63 -8.97 -17.97 1.85
N THR A 64 -8.31 -18.72 2.73
CA THR A 64 -8.77 -20.03 3.23
C THR A 64 -9.51 -19.91 4.56
N GLY A 65 -9.65 -18.70 5.10
CA GLY A 65 -10.30 -18.44 6.39
C GLY A 65 -9.43 -18.75 7.61
N THR A 66 -8.15 -19.09 7.40
CA THR A 66 -7.17 -19.29 8.49
C THR A 66 -6.30 -18.05 8.67
N ARG A 67 -5.70 -17.87 9.85
CA ARG A 67 -4.88 -16.68 10.19
C ARG A 67 -3.83 -16.36 9.13
N LEU A 68 -3.11 -17.37 8.62
CA LEU A 68 -2.03 -17.19 7.64
C LEU A 68 -2.46 -17.45 6.20
N GLY A 69 -3.69 -17.91 6.00
CA GLY A 69 -4.16 -18.40 4.71
C GLY A 69 -4.80 -17.33 3.85
N PHE A 70 -4.14 -16.19 3.65
CA PHE A 70 -4.61 -15.15 2.73
C PHE A 70 -3.46 -14.61 1.90
N THR A 71 -3.69 -14.33 0.62
CA THR A 71 -2.62 -13.93 -0.31
C THR A 71 -1.98 -12.60 0.08
N GLY A 72 -2.75 -11.69 0.70
CA GLY A 72 -2.23 -10.41 1.16
C GLY A 72 -1.16 -10.47 2.26
N LEU A 73 -0.87 -11.66 2.80
CA LEU A 73 0.27 -11.87 3.68
C LEU A 73 1.61 -11.61 2.96
N GLU A 74 1.62 -11.62 1.61
CA GLU A 74 2.81 -11.33 0.81
C GLU A 74 3.41 -9.93 1.03
N VAL A 75 2.62 -8.99 1.57
CA VAL A 75 3.12 -7.66 1.94
C VAL A 75 4.26 -7.77 2.97
N ALA A 76 4.24 -8.77 3.85
CA ALA A 76 5.27 -8.95 4.87
C ALA A 76 6.66 -9.22 4.27
N PRO A 77 6.87 -10.27 3.44
CA PRO A 77 8.17 -10.49 2.79
C PRO A 77 8.54 -9.39 1.78
N VAL A 78 7.57 -8.69 1.18
CA VAL A 78 7.85 -7.51 0.33
C VAL A 78 8.47 -6.38 1.16
N ALA A 79 7.87 -6.04 2.30
CA ALA A 79 8.37 -5.00 3.18
C ALA A 79 9.76 -5.33 3.74
N ASP A 80 9.98 -6.59 4.13
CA ASP A 80 11.28 -7.07 4.59
C ASP A 80 12.35 -7.02 3.48
N ALA A 81 11.99 -7.39 2.24
CA ALA A 81 12.89 -7.27 1.10
C ALA A 81 13.26 -5.80 0.83
N ALA A 82 12.29 -4.88 0.89
CA ALA A 82 12.54 -3.46 0.72
C ALA A 82 13.48 -2.91 1.80
N ALA A 83 13.24 -3.25 3.08
CA ALA A 83 14.11 -2.88 4.19
C ALA A 83 15.52 -3.43 4.02
N TRP A 84 15.65 -4.71 3.67
CA TRP A 84 16.94 -5.36 3.43
C TRP A 84 17.76 -4.70 2.31
N LEU A 85 17.09 -4.20 1.27
CA LEU A 85 17.70 -3.45 0.17
C LEU A 85 18.01 -1.98 0.52
N GLY A 86 17.71 -1.53 1.74
CA GLY A 86 17.96 -0.17 2.20
C GLY A 86 16.90 0.86 1.80
N ALA A 87 15.74 0.41 1.29
CA ALA A 87 14.60 1.29 1.07
C ALA A 87 13.85 1.56 2.38
N THR A 88 12.97 2.57 2.37
CA THR A 88 12.05 2.84 3.49
C THR A 88 10.68 2.21 3.20
N PRO A 89 10.36 1.03 3.76
CA PRO A 89 9.07 0.40 3.54
C PRO A 89 7.95 1.15 4.26
N ILE A 90 6.88 1.43 3.53
CA ILE A 90 5.62 1.94 4.06
C ILE A 90 4.54 0.89 3.83
N VAL A 91 3.90 0.43 4.91
CA VAL A 91 2.79 -0.51 4.80
C VAL A 91 1.47 0.27 4.79
N CYS A 92 0.77 0.20 3.65
CA CYS A 92 -0.58 0.74 3.54
C CYS A 92 -1.56 -0.14 4.32
N LEU A 93 -2.25 0.45 5.30
CA LEU A 93 -3.32 -0.23 6.02
C LEU A 93 -4.53 -0.43 5.11
N ARG A 94 -5.27 -1.51 5.36
CA ARG A 94 -6.65 -1.64 4.90
C ARG A 94 -7.55 -1.31 6.08
N CYS A 95 -8.23 -0.18 5.99
CA CYS A 95 -9.24 0.23 6.97
C CYS A 95 -10.61 0.30 6.28
N SER A 96 -11.69 0.17 7.05
CA SER A 96 -13.05 0.37 6.52
C SER A 96 -13.99 0.68 7.67
N GLU A 97 -15.06 1.43 7.39
CA GLU A 97 -16.21 1.57 8.29
C GLU A 97 -17.50 1.13 7.60
N ALA A 98 -17.47 0.98 6.28
CA ALA A 98 -18.62 0.64 5.44
C ALA A 98 -19.04 -0.84 5.55
N ASP A 99 -18.21 -1.70 6.14
CA ASP A 99 -18.61 -3.09 6.42
C ASP A 99 -19.51 -3.14 7.67
N PRO A 100 -20.75 -3.66 7.57
CA PRO A 100 -21.68 -3.69 8.71
C PRO A 100 -21.25 -4.65 9.81
N ARG A 101 -20.26 -5.52 9.56
CA ARG A 101 -19.77 -6.48 10.55
C ARG A 101 -18.73 -5.77 11.44
N PRO A 102 -18.93 -5.68 12.77
CA PRO A 102 -18.04 -4.91 13.66
C PRO A 102 -16.57 -5.32 13.57
N ARG A 103 -16.28 -6.61 13.39
CA ARG A 103 -14.91 -7.13 13.22
C ARG A 103 -14.20 -6.68 11.93
N HIS A 104 -14.91 -6.05 11.00
CA HIS A 104 -14.35 -5.53 9.76
C HIS A 104 -14.27 -4.00 9.75
N GLN A 105 -14.63 -3.35 10.87
CA GLN A 105 -14.50 -1.91 11.07
C GLN A 105 -13.14 -1.56 11.67
N GLY A 106 -12.61 -0.38 11.33
CA GLY A 106 -11.27 0.05 11.72
C GLY A 106 -10.19 -0.68 10.92
N ILE A 107 -9.04 -1.00 11.56
CA ILE A 107 -7.94 -1.71 10.90
C ILE A 107 -8.33 -3.17 10.64
N SER A 108 -8.16 -3.61 9.39
CA SER A 108 -8.39 -4.99 8.99
C SER A 108 -7.52 -5.99 9.75
N HIS A 109 -8.11 -7.09 10.23
CA HIS A 109 -7.40 -8.22 10.84
C HIS A 109 -6.26 -8.78 9.97
N HIS A 110 -6.43 -8.80 8.63
CA HIS A 110 -5.37 -9.18 7.71
C HIS A 110 -4.20 -8.18 7.73
N SER A 111 -4.46 -6.88 7.86
CA SER A 111 -3.38 -5.87 7.96
C SER A 111 -2.61 -6.04 9.26
N LEU A 112 -3.29 -6.30 10.38
CA LEU A 112 -2.64 -6.59 11.66
C LEU A 112 -1.80 -7.87 11.60
N THR A 113 -2.33 -8.93 10.99
CA THR A 113 -1.59 -10.19 10.82
C THR A 113 -0.37 -10.02 9.92
N THR A 114 -0.51 -9.26 8.83
CA THR A 114 0.61 -8.91 7.96
C THR A 114 1.66 -8.11 8.72
N LEU A 115 1.27 -7.06 9.45
CA LEU A 115 2.21 -6.26 10.24
C LEU A 115 2.98 -7.14 11.22
N ASP A 116 2.29 -7.95 12.04
CA ASP A 116 2.88 -8.94 12.96
C ASP A 116 3.92 -9.84 12.27
N ALA A 117 3.66 -10.27 11.04
CA ALA A 117 4.56 -11.13 10.27
C ALA A 117 5.80 -10.42 9.68
N VAL A 118 5.77 -9.09 9.48
CA VAL A 118 6.94 -8.33 9.00
C VAL A 118 8.04 -8.43 10.06
N ARG A 119 9.29 -8.71 9.68
CA ARG A 119 10.41 -8.78 10.63
C ARG A 119 11.06 -7.42 10.89
N SER A 120 11.10 -6.58 9.87
CA SER A 120 11.70 -5.25 9.90
C SER A 120 10.77 -4.23 10.56
N THR A 121 11.34 -3.16 11.10
CA THR A 121 10.54 -1.97 11.45
C THR A 121 10.15 -1.25 10.16
N VAL A 122 8.85 -1.01 9.98
CA VAL A 122 8.27 -0.30 8.82
C VAL A 122 7.59 0.97 9.28
N SER A 123 7.36 1.88 8.35
CA SER A 123 6.49 3.04 8.57
C SER A 123 5.04 2.68 8.23
N VAL A 124 4.09 3.20 9.01
CA VAL A 124 2.66 2.97 8.83
C VAL A 124 1.94 4.31 8.97
N ALA A 125 1.16 4.69 7.96
CA ALA A 125 0.34 5.90 8.01
C ALA A 125 -1.00 5.60 8.70
N LEU A 126 -1.36 6.45 9.65
CA LEU A 126 -2.65 6.43 10.36
C LEU A 126 -3.52 7.57 9.86
N PRO A 127 -4.68 7.28 9.24
CA PRO A 127 -5.69 8.30 9.01
C PRO A 127 -6.33 8.75 10.34
N PRO A 128 -7.01 9.91 10.36
CA PRO A 128 -7.73 10.40 11.54
C PRO A 128 -8.69 9.36 12.13
N GLY A 129 -8.78 9.30 13.46
CA GLY A 129 -9.70 8.41 14.17
C GLY A 129 -9.21 6.95 14.32
N ILE A 130 -8.03 6.62 13.81
CA ILE A 130 -7.43 5.28 13.97
C ILE A 130 -6.20 5.35 14.88
N ASP A 131 -6.19 4.48 15.88
CA ASP A 131 -5.08 4.33 16.82
C ASP A 131 -4.06 3.29 16.32
N PRO A 132 -2.77 3.43 16.69
CA PRO A 132 -1.75 2.43 16.38
C PRO A 132 -2.09 1.09 17.04
N ALA A 133 -1.78 0.00 16.34
CA ALA A 133 -2.10 -1.35 16.82
C ALA A 133 -0.96 -2.01 17.62
N ASP A 134 0.26 -1.46 17.53
CA ASP A 134 1.44 -1.94 18.24
C ASP A 134 2.46 -0.81 18.47
N HIS A 135 3.59 -1.13 19.10
CA HIS A 135 4.72 -0.23 19.33
C HIS A 135 5.99 -0.62 18.52
N ARG A 136 5.92 -1.67 17.69
CA ARG A 136 7.09 -2.19 16.97
C ARG A 136 7.36 -1.41 15.68
N HIS A 137 6.30 -0.92 15.06
CA HIS A 137 6.37 -0.16 13.81
C HIS A 137 6.32 1.35 14.08
N ARG A 138 6.77 2.14 13.10
CA ARG A 138 6.74 3.61 13.18
C ARG A 138 5.39 4.08 12.66
N TRP A 139 4.50 4.44 13.58
CA TRP A 139 3.16 4.91 13.23
C TRP A 139 3.16 6.42 13.08
N HIS A 140 2.71 6.94 11.94
CA HIS A 140 2.67 8.37 11.64
C HIS A 140 1.23 8.81 11.47
N ARG A 141 0.78 9.84 12.20
CA ARG A 141 -0.51 10.47 11.92
C ARG A 141 -0.39 11.32 10.67
N ILE A 142 -1.22 11.04 9.68
CA ILE A 142 -1.17 11.71 8.38
C ILE A 142 -2.58 12.16 8.02
N GLU A 143 -2.71 13.44 7.71
CA GLU A 143 -3.94 13.99 7.14
C GLU A 143 -4.06 13.52 5.68
N PRO A 144 -5.13 12.79 5.33
CA PRO A 144 -5.27 12.18 4.00
C PRO A 144 -5.73 13.16 2.92
N GLY A 145 -6.05 14.40 3.29
CA GLY A 145 -6.75 15.34 2.40
C GLY A 145 -8.15 14.86 2.06
N ASP A 146 -8.61 15.18 0.85
CA ASP A 146 -9.87 14.69 0.29
C ASP A 146 -9.58 13.69 -0.85
N PRO A 147 -9.72 12.37 -0.60
CA PRO A 147 -9.52 11.36 -1.65
C PRO A 147 -10.48 11.48 -2.85
N VAL A 148 -11.69 12.02 -2.66
CA VAL A 148 -12.65 12.24 -3.75
C VAL A 148 -12.10 13.30 -4.70
N GLU A 149 -11.69 14.45 -4.15
CA GLU A 149 -11.12 15.54 -4.94
C GLU A 149 -9.78 15.14 -5.56
N LEU A 150 -8.92 14.43 -4.83
CA LEU A 150 -7.61 13.98 -5.30
C LEU A 150 -7.75 13.05 -6.52
N LEU A 151 -8.59 12.02 -6.41
CA LEU A 151 -8.81 11.06 -7.51
C LEU A 151 -9.56 11.73 -8.68
N GLY A 152 -10.56 12.57 -8.37
CA GLY A 152 -11.31 13.32 -9.38
C GLY A 152 -10.43 14.28 -10.18
N GLY A 153 -9.57 15.04 -9.51
CA GLY A 153 -8.60 15.95 -10.12
C GLY A 153 -7.56 15.25 -10.99
N ALA A 154 -7.19 14.01 -10.62
CA ALA A 154 -6.33 13.16 -11.44
C ALA A 154 -7.08 12.45 -12.60
N GLY A 155 -8.41 12.58 -12.69
CA GLY A 155 -9.22 11.87 -13.68
C GLY A 155 -9.21 10.35 -13.48
N LEU A 156 -9.11 9.90 -12.22
CA LEU A 156 -9.09 8.51 -11.80
C LEU A 156 -10.43 8.13 -11.16
N ARG A 157 -10.97 6.99 -11.56
CA ARG A 157 -12.11 6.35 -10.91
C ARG A 157 -11.62 5.05 -10.29
N VAL A 158 -11.52 5.04 -8.97
CA VAL A 158 -11.00 3.89 -8.21
C VAL A 158 -12.10 3.39 -7.29
N THR A 159 -12.30 2.07 -7.29
CA THR A 159 -13.27 1.41 -6.41
C THR A 159 -12.62 0.26 -5.66
N THR A 160 -13.11 -0.03 -4.47
CA THR A 160 -12.78 -1.23 -3.69
C THR A 160 -14.06 -2.00 -3.39
N MET A 161 -14.13 -3.28 -3.76
CA MET A 161 -15.35 -4.09 -3.59
C MET A 161 -16.61 -3.42 -4.17
N GLY A 162 -16.46 -2.68 -5.27
CA GLY A 162 -17.53 -1.94 -5.92
C GLY A 162 -17.88 -0.58 -5.29
N ARG A 163 -17.18 -0.17 -4.23
CA ARG A 163 -17.40 1.09 -3.51
C ARG A 163 -16.37 2.15 -3.85
N GLY A 164 -16.80 3.39 -4.05
CA GLY A 164 -15.94 4.56 -4.23
C GLY A 164 -15.57 5.25 -2.90
N PRO A 165 -14.81 6.37 -2.98
CA PRO A 165 -14.38 7.12 -1.80
C PRO A 165 -15.51 7.68 -0.94
N ASP A 166 -16.62 8.08 -1.55
CA ASP A 166 -17.81 8.53 -0.81
C ASP A 166 -18.50 7.40 -0.02
N GLU A 167 -18.33 6.15 -0.46
CA GLU A 167 -19.03 4.98 0.09
C GLU A 167 -18.21 4.23 1.15
N ASP A 168 -16.87 4.32 1.12
CA ASP A 168 -15.99 3.75 2.14
C ASP A 168 -14.85 4.73 2.52
N PRO A 169 -15.16 5.92 3.10
CA PRO A 169 -14.21 7.02 3.24
C PRO A 169 -12.92 6.61 3.97
N LEU A 170 -13.03 5.80 5.03
CA LEU A 170 -11.87 5.36 5.80
C LEU A 170 -10.90 4.50 4.97
N TYR A 171 -11.39 3.68 4.04
CA TYR A 171 -10.53 2.89 3.16
C TYR A 171 -9.64 3.79 2.31
N PHE A 172 -10.25 4.80 1.69
CA PHE A 172 -9.54 5.71 0.80
C PHE A 172 -8.68 6.70 1.58
N ALA A 173 -9.10 7.11 2.77
CA ALA A 173 -8.28 7.90 3.69
C ALA A 173 -7.00 7.14 4.09
N ALA A 174 -7.08 5.85 4.42
CA ALA A 174 -5.90 5.04 4.75
C ALA A 174 -4.92 4.94 3.57
N ALA A 175 -5.44 4.74 2.35
CA ALA A 175 -4.62 4.69 1.14
C ALA A 175 -3.97 6.05 0.81
N ALA A 176 -4.73 7.14 0.92
CA ALA A 176 -4.22 8.49 0.70
C ALA A 176 -3.16 8.86 1.75
N ALA A 177 -3.39 8.53 3.02
CA ALA A 177 -2.42 8.73 4.10
C ALA A 177 -1.09 8.01 3.83
N ALA A 178 -1.12 6.77 3.32
CA ALA A 178 0.09 6.06 2.94
C ALA A 178 0.84 6.74 1.77
N GLY A 179 0.10 7.26 0.78
CA GLY A 179 0.66 8.04 -0.32
C GLY A 179 1.30 9.35 0.15
N HIS A 180 0.63 10.09 1.03
CA HIS A 180 1.17 11.31 1.63
C HIS A 180 2.42 11.05 2.48
N LEU A 181 2.46 9.95 3.23
CA LEU A 181 3.67 9.56 3.96
C LEU A 181 4.83 9.25 3.01
N ALA A 182 4.57 8.57 1.89
CA ALA A 182 5.58 8.32 0.88
C ALA A 182 6.11 9.62 0.27
N ALA A 183 5.23 10.58 -0.05
CA ALA A 183 5.64 11.90 -0.52
C ALA A 183 6.47 12.66 0.53
N ALA A 184 6.07 12.63 1.80
CA ALA A 184 6.82 13.28 2.88
C ALA A 184 8.23 12.70 3.05
N HIS A 185 8.43 11.41 2.78
CA HIS A 185 9.76 10.80 2.74
C HIS A 185 10.63 11.34 1.59
N LEU A 186 10.05 11.63 0.43
CA LEU A 186 10.76 12.24 -0.69
C LEU A 186 11.12 13.70 -0.41
N ASP A 187 10.20 14.44 0.20
CA ASP A 187 10.36 15.87 0.50
C ASP A 187 11.21 16.13 1.75
N GLY A 188 11.51 15.09 2.54
CA GLY A 188 12.20 15.23 3.83
C GLY A 188 11.34 15.89 4.92
N THR A 189 10.02 15.80 4.79
CA THR A 189 9.01 16.43 5.68
C THR A 189 8.25 15.41 6.53
N VAL A 190 8.80 14.20 6.69
CA VAL A 190 8.19 13.09 7.43
C VAL A 190 7.83 13.55 8.85
N PRO A 191 6.54 13.47 9.25
CA PRO A 191 6.16 13.76 10.62
C PRO A 191 6.81 12.77 11.59
N GLU A 192 7.16 13.24 12.79
CA GLU A 192 7.67 12.35 13.84
C GLU A 192 6.69 11.20 14.08
N PRO A 193 7.18 9.95 14.24
CA PRO A 193 6.31 8.84 14.59
C PRO A 193 5.70 9.08 15.97
N LEU A 194 4.51 8.53 16.19
CA LEU A 194 3.88 8.49 17.49
C LEU A 194 4.85 7.85 18.50
N ALA A 195 5.02 8.51 19.64
CA ALA A 195 5.84 7.98 20.72
C ALA A 195 5.33 6.59 21.13
N GLU A 196 6.25 5.67 21.44
CA GLU A 196 5.91 4.43 22.13
C GLU A 196 5.16 4.82 23.41
N GLY A 197 3.90 4.39 23.52
CA GLY A 197 2.99 4.87 24.55
C GLY A 197 3.58 4.83 25.96
N GLY A 198 3.36 5.93 26.70
CA GLY A 198 3.43 5.94 28.17
C GLY A 198 2.18 5.35 28.80
#